data_AF-A0A833XT37-F1
#
_entry.id   AF-A0A833XT37-F1
#
_cell.length_a   1.000
_cell.length_b   1.000
_cell.length_c   1.000
_cell.angle_alpha   90.00
_cell.angle_beta   90.00
_cell.angle_gamma   90.00
#
_symmetry.space_group_name_H-M   'P 1'
#
loop_
_entity.id
_entity.type
_entity.pdbx_description
1 polymer ?
#
loop_
_entity_poly.entity_id
_entity_poly.type
_entity_poly.pdbx_seq_one_letter_code
_entity_poly.pdbx_strand_id
1 'polypeptide(L)'
;MDPFESIDPMEDEDYFDHEEYMIQAMALHRQQHAAEGSSASRRRNSQPRMFIRRNPLEGHERLWNDYFAEPSIYPPNVFRRRFRMHHNLFLRIHSAVEAHDDYFVQKRDASRRLGLSSLQKITAAIRMLAYGVTADLMDEYVRIGESTARLSMKKFVKAIVSIFGGEYLRSPTNSDIARLLEVGQNRGFPGMLGSIDCMHWK
;
A
#
# COMPACT_ATOMS: atom_id res chain seq x y z
N MET A 1 47.30 -14.77 24.64
CA MET A 1 46.61 -14.93 23.35
C MET A 1 45.25 -15.54 23.67
N ASP A 2 44.22 -14.77 23.30
CA ASP A 2 42.75 -14.90 23.47
C ASP A 2 42.09 -16.21 22.99
N PRO A 3 40.75 -16.41 23.11
CA PRO A 3 39.78 -15.92 24.10
C PRO A 3 38.67 -16.97 24.46
N PHE A 4 38.13 -16.93 25.67
CA PHE A 4 36.77 -17.47 25.94
C PHE A 4 36.17 -16.64 27.08
N GLU A 5 35.57 -15.51 26.74
CA GLU A 5 34.75 -14.72 27.65
C GLU A 5 33.29 -15.20 27.57
N SER A 6 32.87 -15.81 28.67
CA SER A 6 31.60 -15.69 29.37
C SER A 6 30.45 -14.98 28.65
N ILE A 7 29.39 -15.73 28.33
CA ILE A 7 28.04 -15.19 28.11
C ILE A 7 27.21 -15.58 29.34
N ASP A 8 26.93 -14.60 30.19
CA ASP A 8 25.93 -14.69 31.25
C ASP A 8 24.50 -14.61 30.65
N PRO A 9 23.49 -15.24 31.25
CA PRO A 9 22.12 -15.21 30.76
C PRO A 9 21.45 -13.89 31.15
N MET A 10 20.99 -13.13 30.16
CA MET A 10 20.21 -11.91 30.40
C MET A 10 18.78 -12.31 30.78
N GLU A 11 18.41 -11.93 32.01
CA GLU A 11 17.13 -12.19 32.65
C GLU A 11 15.95 -11.57 31.86
N ASP A 12 14.89 -12.37 31.71
CA ASP A 12 13.59 -12.01 31.13
C ASP A 12 12.78 -11.11 32.08
N GLU A 13 13.04 -9.80 32.13
CA GLU A 13 12.08 -8.81 32.67
C GLU A 13 12.29 -7.48 31.93
N ASP A 14 11.34 -7.07 31.07
CA ASP A 14 11.07 -5.65 30.65
C ASP A 14 10.17 -5.50 29.40
N TYR A 15 9.40 -6.52 28.99
CA TYR A 15 8.52 -6.37 27.82
C TYR A 15 7.16 -5.70 28.12
N PHE A 16 6.80 -5.50 29.40
CA PHE A 16 5.48 -4.96 29.78
C PHE A 16 5.41 -3.42 29.86
N ASP A 17 6.55 -2.73 29.97
CA ASP A 17 6.57 -1.28 30.28
C ASP A 17 6.42 -0.38 29.03
N HIS A 18 6.61 -0.94 27.83
CA HIS A 18 6.53 -0.17 26.59
C HIS A 18 5.09 0.14 26.14
N GLU A 19 4.14 -0.76 26.40
CA GLU A 19 2.74 -0.53 26.00
C GLU A 19 2.11 0.56 26.87
N GLU A 20 2.43 0.59 28.16
CA GLU A 20 1.97 1.63 29.09
C GLU A 20 2.62 2.99 28.77
N TYR A 21 3.92 3.01 28.46
CA TYR A 21 4.61 4.22 28.00
C TYR A 21 3.98 4.80 26.72
N MET A 22 3.60 3.94 25.78
CA MET A 22 2.96 4.35 24.52
C MET A 22 1.53 4.85 24.75
N ILE A 23 0.76 4.22 25.63
CA ILE A 23 -0.58 4.68 26.01
C ILE A 23 -0.50 6.04 26.72
N GLN A 24 0.47 6.21 27.61
CA GLN A 24 0.68 7.45 28.36
C GLN A 24 1.18 8.58 27.44
N ALA A 25 2.08 8.29 26.51
CA ALA A 25 2.52 9.23 25.48
C ALA A 25 1.35 9.67 24.56
N MET A 26 0.48 8.74 24.18
CA MET A 26 -0.72 9.04 23.39
C MET A 26 -1.77 9.85 24.17
N ALA A 27 -1.93 9.60 25.47
CA ALA A 27 -2.82 10.38 26.33
C ALA A 27 -2.31 11.82 26.52
N LEU A 28 -1.00 11.99 26.72
CA LEU A 28 -0.35 13.30 26.85
C LEU A 28 -0.49 14.13 25.56
N HIS A 29 -0.28 13.50 24.40
CA HIS A 29 -0.48 14.14 23.09
C HIS A 29 -1.94 14.60 22.89
N ARG A 30 -2.91 13.82 23.38
CA ARG A 30 -4.34 14.15 23.32
C ARG A 30 -4.69 15.35 24.22
N GLN A 31 -4.09 15.45 25.41
CA GLN A 31 -4.28 16.57 26.33
C GLN A 31 -3.65 17.87 25.80
N GLN A 32 -2.48 17.80 25.16
CA GLN A 32 -1.83 18.95 24.53
C GLN A 32 -2.70 19.54 23.41
N HIS A 33 -3.30 18.70 22.56
CA HIS A 33 -4.21 19.17 21.51
C HIS A 33 -5.55 19.72 22.03
N ALA A 34 -6.02 19.25 23.19
CA ALA A 34 -7.23 19.78 23.83
C ALA A 34 -6.99 21.15 24.49
N ALA A 35 -5.80 21.39 25.06
CA ALA A 35 -5.41 22.67 25.65
C ALA A 35 -5.11 23.77 24.62
N GLU A 36 -4.70 23.41 23.40
CA GLU A 36 -4.48 24.35 22.29
C GLU A 36 -5.77 24.83 21.59
N GLY A 37 -6.94 24.30 21.99
CA GLY A 37 -8.25 24.64 21.43
C GLY A 37 -8.76 26.06 21.74
N SER A 38 -8.07 26.81 22.60
CA SER A 38 -8.48 28.16 23.00
C SER A 38 -7.32 29.16 22.93
N SER A 39 -6.81 29.46 21.73
CA SER A 39 -6.03 30.69 21.48
C SER A 39 -5.83 30.99 20.00
N ALA A 40 -6.46 32.09 19.57
CA ALA A 40 -6.11 32.96 18.44
C ALA A 40 -6.06 32.34 17.03
N SER A 41 -6.85 32.94 16.13
CA SER A 41 -6.75 32.82 14.68
C SER A 41 -5.33 33.15 14.19
N ARG A 42 -4.45 32.15 14.16
CA ARG A 42 -3.20 32.21 13.40
C ARG A 42 -3.58 32.10 11.93
N ARG A 43 -3.71 33.25 11.26
CA ARG A 43 -3.63 33.32 9.80
C ARG A 43 -2.31 32.66 9.39
N ARG A 44 -2.37 31.38 9.01
CA ARG A 44 -1.25 30.67 8.41
C ARG A 44 -0.84 31.48 7.18
N ASN A 45 0.39 31.99 7.17
CA ASN A 45 1.05 32.42 5.95
C ASN A 45 1.19 31.18 5.06
N SER A 46 0.12 30.85 4.34
CA SER A 46 0.14 29.80 3.34
C SER A 46 0.92 30.38 2.18
N GLN A 47 2.21 30.06 2.11
CA GLN A 47 2.95 30.26 0.86
C GLN A 47 2.13 29.65 -0.28
N PRO A 48 2.01 30.34 -1.43
CA PRO A 48 1.29 29.81 -2.57
C PRO A 48 1.88 28.47 -2.95
N ARG A 49 1.05 27.43 -3.02
CA ARG A 49 1.52 26.10 -3.45
C ARG A 49 2.06 26.22 -4.86
N MET A 50 3.34 25.92 -5.04
CA MET A 50 3.95 25.86 -6.37
C MET A 50 3.28 24.74 -7.18
N PHE A 51 2.66 25.12 -8.29
CA PHE A 51 2.05 24.16 -9.21
C PHE A 51 3.10 23.63 -10.20
N ILE A 52 3.54 22.39 -10.00
CA ILE A 52 4.45 21.71 -10.92
C ILE A 52 3.64 21.01 -12.01
N ARG A 53 3.92 21.36 -13.28
CA ARG A 53 3.36 20.68 -14.46
C ARG A 53 4.08 19.36 -14.70
N ARG A 54 3.44 18.25 -14.35
CA ARG A 54 4.01 16.89 -14.37
C ARG A 54 3.78 16.09 -15.66
N ASN A 55 3.03 16.65 -16.61
CA ASN A 55 2.61 15.98 -17.85
C ASN A 55 2.01 14.57 -17.62
N PRO A 56 0.73 14.48 -17.18
CA PRO A 56 0.08 13.20 -16.89
C PRO A 56 0.09 12.20 -18.05
N LEU A 57 0.02 12.68 -19.29
CA LEU A 57 -0.01 11.85 -20.49
C LEU A 57 1.31 11.10 -20.70
N GLU A 58 2.44 11.80 -20.62
CA GLU A 58 3.77 11.19 -20.71
C GLU A 58 3.98 10.17 -19.58
N GLY A 59 3.54 10.50 -18.37
CA GLY A 59 3.58 9.55 -17.24
C GLY A 59 2.77 8.28 -17.50
N HIS A 60 1.61 8.40 -18.17
CA HIS A 60 0.78 7.27 -18.57
C HIS A 60 1.44 6.44 -19.68
N GLU A 61 1.93 7.07 -20.75
CA GLU A 61 2.58 6.40 -21.87
C GLU A 61 3.81 5.61 -21.42
N ARG A 62 4.66 6.22 -20.57
CA ARG A 62 5.80 5.52 -19.99
C ARG A 62 5.37 4.29 -19.19
N LEU A 63 4.39 4.47 -18.31
CA LEU A 63 3.88 3.37 -17.47
C LEU A 63 3.28 2.24 -18.32
N TRP A 64 2.57 2.59 -19.39
CA TRP A 64 1.99 1.64 -20.34
C TRP A 64 3.09 0.84 -21.06
N ASN A 65 4.06 1.53 -21.66
CA ASN A 65 5.15 0.89 -22.39
C ASN A 65 6.04 0.02 -21.47
N ASP A 66 6.23 0.43 -20.22
CA ASP A 66 7.05 -0.30 -19.26
C ASP A 66 6.47 -1.68 -18.91
N TYR A 67 5.14 -1.82 -18.82
CA TYR A 67 4.53 -3.03 -18.22
C TYR A 67 3.34 -3.64 -18.96
N PHE A 68 2.60 -2.86 -19.74
CA PHE A 68 1.27 -3.24 -20.23
C PHE A 68 1.19 -3.33 -21.76
N ALA A 69 2.10 -2.68 -22.49
CA ALA A 69 2.23 -2.81 -23.94
C ALA A 69 2.68 -4.23 -24.35
N GLU A 70 2.44 -4.59 -25.60
CA GLU A 70 2.97 -5.81 -26.21
C GLU A 70 3.87 -5.42 -27.40
N PRO A 71 5.19 -5.69 -27.35
CA PRO A 71 5.97 -6.12 -26.19
C PRO A 71 6.16 -4.99 -25.16
N SER A 72 6.24 -5.33 -23.86
CA SER A 72 6.59 -4.38 -22.80
C SER A 72 8.09 -4.40 -22.50
N ILE A 73 8.61 -3.31 -21.92
CA ILE A 73 10.03 -3.21 -21.53
C ILE A 73 10.38 -4.22 -20.43
N TYR A 74 9.48 -4.41 -19.45
CA TYR A 74 9.74 -5.29 -18.33
C TYR A 74 8.98 -6.62 -18.45
N PRO A 75 9.69 -7.76 -18.40
CA PRO A 75 9.06 -9.08 -18.52
C PRO A 75 8.17 -9.42 -17.30
N PRO A 76 7.28 -10.43 -17.43
CA PRO A 76 6.27 -10.76 -16.41
C PRO A 76 6.82 -11.05 -15.00
N ASN A 77 8.03 -11.61 -14.88
CA ASN A 77 8.69 -11.83 -13.60
C ASN A 77 9.07 -10.52 -12.90
N VAL A 78 9.52 -9.52 -13.66
CA VAL A 78 9.81 -8.18 -13.15
C VAL A 78 8.52 -7.45 -12.77
N PHE A 79 7.47 -7.59 -13.58
CA PHE A 79 6.13 -7.10 -13.23
C PHE A 79 5.67 -7.67 -11.88
N ARG A 80 5.73 -9.00 -11.72
CA ARG A 80 5.32 -9.67 -10.47
C ARG A 80 6.10 -9.16 -9.27
N ARG A 81 7.42 -8.98 -9.40
CA ARG A 81 8.24 -8.39 -8.34
C ARG A 81 7.84 -6.95 -8.01
N ARG A 82 7.47 -6.16 -9.02
CA ARG A 82 7.14 -4.73 -8.91
C ARG A 82 5.74 -4.42 -8.36
N PHE A 83 4.78 -5.27 -8.69
CA PHE A 83 3.37 -5.10 -8.31
C PHE A 83 2.91 -6.13 -7.26
N ARG A 84 3.78 -7.07 -6.87
CA ARG A 84 3.48 -8.19 -5.95
C ARG A 84 2.32 -9.08 -6.41
N MET A 85 1.98 -9.04 -7.69
CA MET A 85 0.89 -9.82 -8.29
C MET A 85 1.14 -10.11 -9.76
N HIS A 86 0.42 -11.08 -10.34
CA HIS A 86 0.46 -11.33 -11.78
C HIS A 86 -0.25 -10.22 -12.57
N HIS A 87 0.16 -10.05 -13.83
CA HIS A 87 -0.40 -9.06 -14.75
C HIS A 87 -1.94 -9.16 -14.87
N ASN A 88 -2.48 -10.35 -15.07
CA ASN A 88 -3.93 -10.56 -15.22
C ASN A 88 -4.72 -10.19 -13.96
N LEU A 89 -4.15 -10.43 -12.78
CA LEU A 89 -4.79 -10.03 -11.52
C LEU A 89 -4.81 -8.50 -11.39
N PHE A 90 -3.72 -7.83 -11.77
CA PHE A 90 -3.69 -6.37 -11.82
C PHE A 90 -4.79 -5.83 -12.75
N LEU A 91 -4.91 -6.36 -13.97
CA LEU A 91 -5.94 -5.92 -14.92
C LEU A 91 -7.36 -6.15 -14.41
N ARG A 92 -7.62 -7.29 -13.76
CA ARG A 92 -8.91 -7.57 -13.11
C ARG A 92 -9.22 -6.53 -12.02
N ILE A 93 -8.25 -6.22 -11.17
CA ILE A 93 -8.39 -5.22 -10.11
C ILE A 93 -8.61 -3.83 -10.71
N HIS A 94 -7.81 -3.46 -11.71
CA HIS A 94 -7.89 -2.18 -12.41
C HIS A 94 -9.28 -1.95 -12.99
N SER A 95 -9.78 -2.90 -13.79
CA SER A 95 -11.09 -2.83 -14.42
C SER A 95 -12.23 -2.77 -13.39
N ALA A 96 -12.16 -3.59 -12.33
CA ALA A 96 -13.18 -3.58 -11.28
C ALA A 96 -13.21 -2.26 -10.51
N VAL A 97 -12.05 -1.69 -10.17
CA VAL A 97 -11.95 -0.42 -9.45
C VAL A 97 -12.38 0.76 -10.32
N GLU A 98 -11.99 0.78 -11.60
CA GLU A 98 -12.40 1.84 -12.54
C GLU A 98 -13.91 1.83 -12.78
N ALA A 99 -14.53 0.65 -12.86
CA ALA A 99 -15.98 0.51 -12.98
C ALA A 99 -16.75 0.87 -11.70
N HIS A 100 -16.12 0.76 -10.53
CA HIS A 100 -16.77 0.96 -9.23
C HIS A 100 -16.74 2.40 -8.72
N ASP A 101 -15.64 3.14 -8.92
CA ASP A 101 -15.50 4.52 -8.44
C ASP A 101 -15.07 5.46 -9.57
N ASP A 102 -15.98 6.36 -9.93
CA ASP A 102 -15.87 7.49 -10.86
C ASP A 102 -14.60 8.33 -10.70
N TYR A 103 -13.98 8.31 -9.52
CA TYR A 103 -12.68 8.92 -9.26
C TYR A 103 -11.58 8.35 -10.15
N PHE A 104 -11.61 7.05 -10.44
CA PHE A 104 -10.55 6.39 -11.20
C PHE A 104 -10.66 6.64 -12.69
N VAL A 105 -11.88 6.75 -13.22
CA VAL A 105 -12.14 7.11 -14.63
C VAL A 105 -11.36 8.37 -15.01
N GLN A 106 -10.62 8.31 -16.12
CA GLN A 106 -9.87 9.46 -16.61
C GLN A 106 -10.83 10.51 -17.18
N LYS A 107 -10.76 11.73 -16.65
CA LYS A 107 -11.64 12.85 -17.03
C LYS A 107 -10.80 13.99 -17.61
N ARG A 108 -11.42 14.82 -18.46
CA ARG A 108 -10.83 16.07 -18.93
C ARG A 108 -11.07 17.18 -17.92
N ASP A 109 -10.09 18.06 -17.74
CA ASP A 109 -10.25 19.28 -16.95
C ASP A 109 -11.05 20.35 -17.72
N ALA A 110 -11.33 21.48 -17.05
CA ALA A 110 -12.05 22.60 -17.67
C ALA A 110 -11.30 23.21 -18.88
N SER A 111 -9.99 22.98 -18.99
CA SER A 111 -9.16 23.35 -20.14
C SER A 111 -9.08 22.25 -21.21
N ARG A 112 -9.96 21.23 -21.13
CA ARG A 112 -10.02 20.05 -21.99
C ARG A 112 -8.77 19.16 -21.99
N ARG A 113 -7.86 19.30 -21.04
CA ARG A 113 -6.69 18.42 -20.91
C ARG A 113 -7.05 17.14 -20.19
N LEU A 114 -6.50 16.01 -20.64
CA LEU A 114 -6.68 14.74 -19.95
C LEU A 114 -5.95 14.77 -18.61
N GLY A 115 -6.67 14.46 -17.53
CA GLY A 115 -6.10 14.28 -16.20
C GLY A 115 -5.34 12.96 -16.07
N LEU A 116 -4.94 12.61 -14.84
CA LEU A 116 -4.29 11.34 -14.53
C LEU A 116 -5.19 10.15 -14.92
N SER A 117 -4.59 9.15 -15.56
CA SER A 117 -5.27 7.91 -15.91
C SER A 117 -5.57 7.06 -14.66
N SER A 118 -6.54 6.16 -14.78
CA SER A 118 -6.81 5.12 -13.78
C SER A 118 -5.56 4.29 -13.49
N LEU A 119 -4.81 3.96 -14.54
CA LEU A 119 -3.56 3.20 -14.44
C LEU A 119 -2.53 3.88 -13.53
N GLN A 120 -2.35 5.20 -13.67
CA GLN A 120 -1.46 5.98 -12.80
C GLN A 120 -1.93 5.97 -11.34
N LYS A 121 -3.22 6.27 -11.10
CA LYS A 121 -3.80 6.32 -9.74
C LYS A 121 -3.69 4.97 -9.02
N ILE A 122 -4.04 3.90 -9.71
CA ILE A 122 -4.04 2.53 -9.16
C ILE A 122 -2.61 2.04 -8.97
N THR A 123 -1.70 2.32 -9.90
CA THR A 123 -0.28 1.96 -9.75
C THR A 123 0.36 2.66 -8.55
N ALA A 124 0.08 3.95 -8.36
CA ALA A 124 0.57 4.67 -7.18
C ALA A 124 0.05 4.04 -5.88
N ALA A 125 -1.25 3.74 -5.82
CA ALA A 125 -1.85 3.09 -4.65
C ALA A 125 -1.22 1.72 -4.35
N ILE A 126 -1.11 0.85 -5.36
CA ILE A 126 -0.56 -0.50 -5.19
C ILE A 126 0.91 -0.43 -4.77
N ARG A 127 1.73 0.46 -5.35
CA ARG A 127 3.14 0.58 -4.99
C ARG A 127 3.33 1.13 -3.57
N MET A 128 2.53 2.12 -3.18
CA MET A 128 2.53 2.60 -1.80
C MET A 128 2.19 1.48 -0.81
N LEU A 129 1.20 0.64 -1.10
CA LEU A 129 0.81 -0.49 -0.25
C LEU A 129 1.83 -1.64 -0.27
N ALA A 130 2.41 -1.94 -1.42
CA ALA A 130 3.33 -3.07 -1.60
C ALA A 130 4.72 -2.83 -1.01
N TYR A 131 5.15 -1.57 -0.91
CA TYR A 131 6.49 -1.20 -0.45
C TYR A 131 6.51 -0.33 0.80
N GLY A 132 5.37 0.16 1.27
CA GLY A 132 5.34 1.12 2.37
C GLY A 132 6.01 2.46 2.04
N VAL A 133 6.13 2.79 0.74
CA VAL A 133 6.81 4.00 0.29
C VAL A 133 5.96 5.25 0.52
N THR A 134 6.64 6.37 0.73
CA THR A 134 6.04 7.69 0.87
C THR A 134 5.37 8.15 -0.43
N ALA A 135 4.35 8.99 -0.29
CA ALA A 135 3.52 9.43 -1.42
C ALA A 135 4.23 10.39 -2.38
N ASP A 136 5.27 11.08 -1.91
CA ASP A 136 6.11 12.01 -2.67
C ASP A 136 6.97 11.28 -3.71
N LEU A 137 7.48 10.09 -3.37
CA LEU A 137 8.27 9.25 -4.26
C LEU A 137 7.49 8.80 -5.51
N MET A 138 6.15 8.81 -5.45
CA MET A 138 5.32 8.46 -6.61
C MET A 138 5.41 9.50 -7.73
N ASP A 139 5.85 10.74 -7.44
CA ASP A 139 5.97 11.80 -8.44
C ASP A 139 7.02 11.46 -9.52
N GLU A 140 8.18 10.94 -9.12
CA GLU A 140 9.28 10.63 -10.04
C GLU A 140 8.87 9.60 -11.10
N TYR A 141 8.19 8.54 -10.66
CA TYR A 141 7.84 7.42 -11.52
C TYR A 141 6.44 7.48 -12.13
N VAL A 142 5.42 7.88 -11.37
CA VAL A 142 4.03 7.87 -11.86
C VAL A 142 3.60 9.25 -12.37
N ARG A 143 4.38 10.31 -12.09
CA ARG A 143 4.06 11.71 -12.40
C ARG A 143 2.77 12.19 -11.72
N ILE A 144 2.56 11.72 -10.49
CA ILE A 144 1.40 12.03 -9.64
C ILE A 144 1.85 12.87 -8.44
N GLY A 145 1.11 13.94 -8.12
CA GLY A 145 1.40 14.75 -6.95
C GLY A 145 1.08 13.99 -5.65
N GLU A 146 1.89 14.20 -4.61
CA GLU A 146 1.80 13.54 -3.31
C GLU A 146 0.36 13.48 -2.74
N SER A 147 -0.32 14.63 -2.69
CA SER A 147 -1.69 14.70 -2.17
C SER A 147 -2.69 13.86 -2.99
N THR A 148 -2.49 13.76 -4.30
CA THR A 148 -3.30 12.95 -5.21
C THR A 148 -2.94 11.47 -5.09
N ALA A 149 -1.67 11.11 -4.90
CA ALA A 149 -1.24 9.74 -4.63
C ALA A 149 -1.86 9.21 -3.33
N ARG A 150 -1.78 10.00 -2.24
CA ARG A 150 -2.40 9.67 -0.96
C ARG A 150 -3.93 9.55 -1.06
N LEU A 151 -4.59 10.43 -1.82
CA LEU A 151 -6.02 10.32 -2.07
C LEU A 151 -6.37 9.06 -2.88
N SER A 152 -5.60 8.77 -3.93
CA SER A 152 -5.77 7.58 -4.78
C SER A 152 -5.64 6.31 -3.95
N MET A 153 -4.64 6.23 -3.07
CA MET A 153 -4.48 5.11 -2.15
C MET A 153 -5.70 4.92 -1.23
N LYS A 154 -6.18 5.99 -0.58
CA LYS A 154 -7.37 5.90 0.29
C LYS A 154 -8.61 5.45 -0.47
N LYS A 155 -8.82 5.99 -1.67
CA LYS A 155 -9.94 5.63 -2.55
C LYS A 155 -9.84 4.18 -3.03
N PHE A 156 -8.64 3.77 -3.41
CA PHE A 156 -8.35 2.42 -3.86
C PHE A 156 -8.64 1.39 -2.77
N VAL A 157 -8.12 1.59 -1.55
CA VAL A 157 -8.38 0.68 -0.42
C VAL A 157 -9.88 0.55 -0.15
N LYS A 158 -10.63 1.65 -0.15
CA LYS A 158 -12.09 1.61 0.02
C LYS A 158 -12.78 0.81 -1.09
N ALA A 159 -12.39 1.03 -2.34
CA ALA A 159 -12.94 0.29 -3.48
C ALA A 159 -12.60 -1.21 -3.38
N ILE A 160 -11.36 -1.56 -3.05
CA ILE A 160 -10.94 -2.96 -2.87
C ILE A 160 -11.77 -3.65 -1.78
N VAL A 161 -11.92 -3.02 -0.61
CA VAL A 161 -12.74 -3.58 0.48
C VAL A 161 -14.20 -3.73 0.04
N SER A 162 -14.75 -2.75 -0.68
CA SER A 162 -16.13 -2.82 -1.14
C SER A 162 -16.37 -3.90 -2.20
N ILE A 163 -15.44 -4.08 -3.14
CA ILE A 163 -15.59 -5.01 -4.28
C ILE A 163 -15.23 -6.44 -3.84
N PHE A 164 -14.12 -6.59 -3.14
CA PHE A 164 -13.48 -7.89 -2.87
C PHE A 164 -13.61 -8.32 -1.41
N GLY A 165 -14.03 -7.44 -0.49
CA GLY A 165 -14.05 -7.74 0.94
C GLY A 165 -14.93 -8.93 1.31
N GLY A 166 -16.09 -9.08 0.67
CA GLY A 166 -16.99 -10.21 0.90
C GLY A 166 -16.42 -11.57 0.50
N GLU A 167 -15.49 -11.60 -0.46
CA GLU A 167 -14.87 -12.85 -0.93
C GLU A 167 -13.54 -13.13 -0.22
N TYR A 168 -12.67 -12.11 -0.11
CA TYR A 168 -11.27 -12.27 0.29
C TYR A 168 -10.93 -11.75 1.69
N LEU A 169 -11.77 -10.93 2.30
CA LEU A 169 -11.55 -10.38 3.66
C LEU A 169 -12.53 -10.92 4.71
N ARG A 170 -13.36 -11.90 4.33
CA ARG A 170 -14.23 -12.62 5.26
C ARG A 170 -13.47 -13.73 6.00
N SER A 171 -14.03 -14.17 7.12
CA SER A 171 -13.55 -15.39 7.78
C SER A 171 -13.63 -16.60 6.82
N PRO A 172 -12.64 -17.51 6.84
CA PRO A 172 -12.68 -18.74 6.07
C PRO A 172 -13.91 -19.58 6.41
N THR A 173 -14.56 -20.15 5.39
CA THR A 173 -15.62 -21.14 5.58
C THR A 173 -15.02 -22.54 5.72
N ASN A 174 -15.80 -23.52 6.16
CA ASN A 174 -15.33 -24.91 6.24
C ASN A 174 -14.82 -25.45 4.89
N SER A 175 -15.38 -25.00 3.76
CA SER A 175 -14.89 -25.37 2.43
C SER A 175 -13.56 -24.71 2.09
N ASP A 176 -13.36 -23.44 2.47
CA ASP A 176 -12.06 -22.77 2.32
C ASP A 176 -10.99 -23.47 3.15
N ILE A 177 -11.33 -23.83 4.40
CA ILE A 177 -10.45 -24.56 5.32
C ILE A 177 -10.05 -25.90 4.70
N ALA A 178 -11.03 -26.71 4.27
CA ALA A 178 -10.76 -28.01 3.67
C ALA A 178 -9.86 -27.88 2.42
N ARG A 179 -10.16 -26.92 1.55
CA ARG A 179 -9.35 -26.64 0.35
C ARG A 179 -7.93 -26.20 0.70
N LEU A 180 -7.76 -25.33 1.70
CA LEU A 180 -6.44 -24.86 2.14
C LEU A 180 -5.62 -25.99 2.76
N LEU A 181 -6.24 -26.86 3.56
CA LEU A 181 -5.60 -28.04 4.14
C LEU A 181 -5.15 -29.04 3.08
N GLU A 182 -6.00 -29.30 2.07
CA GLU A 182 -5.65 -30.17 0.94
C GLU A 182 -4.44 -29.60 0.16
N VAL A 183 -4.44 -28.28 -0.11
CA VAL A 183 -3.31 -27.61 -0.75
C VAL A 183 -2.05 -27.70 0.12
N GLY A 184 -2.17 -27.53 1.44
CA GLY A 184 -1.07 -27.69 2.39
C GLY A 184 -0.50 -29.10 2.35
N GLN A 185 -1.36 -30.11 2.42
CA GLN A 185 -0.98 -31.52 2.37
C GLN A 185 -0.28 -31.89 1.06
N ASN A 186 -0.80 -31.46 -0.09
CA ASN A 186 -0.18 -31.67 -1.40
C ASN A 186 1.20 -30.99 -1.54
N ARG A 187 1.48 -29.98 -0.70
CA ARG A 187 2.77 -29.30 -0.63
C ARG A 187 3.70 -29.84 0.45
N GLY A 188 3.29 -30.88 1.20
CA GLY A 188 4.07 -31.49 2.28
C GLY A 188 3.86 -30.87 3.67
N PHE A 189 2.80 -30.06 3.84
CA PHE A 189 2.47 -29.37 5.08
C PHE A 189 1.09 -29.80 5.62
N PRO A 190 0.94 -31.04 6.11
CA PRO A 190 -0.33 -31.54 6.61
C PRO A 190 -0.80 -30.73 7.84
N GLY A 191 -2.09 -30.39 7.88
CA GLY A 191 -2.68 -29.62 8.98
C GLY A 191 -2.45 -28.10 8.92
N MET A 192 -1.74 -27.58 7.91
CA MET A 192 -1.42 -26.16 7.80
C MET A 192 -2.54 -25.34 7.15
N LEU A 193 -3.08 -24.38 7.89
CA LEU A 193 -4.14 -23.46 7.44
C LEU A 193 -3.63 -22.05 7.07
N GLY A 194 -2.35 -21.77 7.29
CA GLY A 194 -1.77 -20.42 7.27
C GLY A 194 -0.56 -20.26 6.35
N SER A 195 0.06 -19.08 6.38
CA SER A 195 1.28 -18.83 5.61
C SER A 195 2.46 -19.59 6.19
N ILE A 196 3.24 -20.18 5.29
CA ILE A 196 4.59 -20.66 5.56
C ILE A 196 5.46 -19.41 5.78
N ASP A 197 5.59 -18.94 7.01
CA ASP A 197 6.71 -18.07 7.38
C ASP A 197 7.97 -18.94 7.54
N CYS A 198 8.49 -19.43 6.43
CA CYS A 198 9.74 -20.18 6.39
C CYS A 198 10.92 -19.19 6.38
N MET A 199 11.25 -18.64 7.53
CA MET A 199 12.61 -18.11 7.76
C MET A 199 13.46 -19.03 8.66
N HIS A 200 12.92 -20.10 9.24
CA HIS A 200 13.68 -20.99 10.12
C HIS A 200 13.27 -22.46 10.00
N TRP A 201 13.63 -23.12 8.90
CA TRP A 201 13.74 -24.57 8.90
C TRP A 201 15.23 -24.94 9.02
N LYS A 202 15.57 -25.74 10.04
CA LYS A 202 16.87 -26.41 10.14
C LYS A 202 16.85 -27.68 9.31
#